data_AF-A0A6N0HX33-F1
#
_entry.id   AF-A0A6N0HX33-F1
#
_cell.length_a   1.000
_cell.length_b   1.000
_cell.length_c   1.000
_cell.angle_alpha   90.00
_cell.angle_beta   90.00
_cell.angle_gamma   90.00
#
_symmetry.space_group_name_H-M   'P 1'
#
loop_
_entity.id
_entity.type
_entity.pdbx_description
1 polymer ?
#
loop_
_entity_poly.entity_id
_entity_poly.type
_entity_poly.pdbx_seq_one_letter_code
_entity_poly.pdbx_strand_id
1 'polypeptide(L)'
;MTAYLTDQPYYYRERGVSVRMINPLNYGIDLYGDMLFTSEDIMQTQPELALRFRRAALKGWQYALENPEEVVDWTIERYGSKRVVPHFCMRPARPER
;
A
#
# COMPACT_ATOMS: atom_id res chain seq x y z
N MET A 1 -7.71 -13.98 12.82
CA MET A 1 -6.40 -13.38 12.49
C MET A 1 -6.61 -12.44 11.32
N THR A 2 -6.21 -11.18 11.44
CA THR A 2 -6.26 -10.21 10.34
C THR A 2 -5.08 -10.42 9.41
N ALA A 3 -5.29 -10.13 8.13
CA ALA A 3 -4.32 -10.41 7.08
C ALA A 3 -4.32 -9.32 6.01
N TYR A 4 -3.16 -9.04 5.43
CA TYR A 4 -3.01 -8.20 4.24
C TYR A 4 -3.31 -9.03 3.00
N LEU A 5 -4.30 -8.59 2.23
CA LEU A 5 -4.68 -9.23 0.97
C LEU A 5 -3.52 -9.22 -0.06
N THR A 6 -2.57 -8.30 0.09
CA THR A 6 -1.48 -8.02 -0.86
C THR A 6 -0.36 -9.07 -0.85
N ASP A 7 -0.09 -9.77 0.26
CA ASP A 7 1.05 -10.70 0.36
C ASP A 7 0.69 -12.08 0.93
N GLN A 8 -0.12 -12.15 1.97
CA GLN A 8 -0.37 -13.40 2.71
C GLN A 8 -1.11 -14.47 1.92
N PRO A 9 -2.14 -14.17 1.09
CA PRO A 9 -2.79 -15.18 0.27
C PRO A 9 -1.82 -15.85 -0.72
N TYR A 10 -0.87 -15.08 -1.27
CA TYR A 10 0.17 -15.61 -2.13
C TYR A 10 1.11 -16.54 -1.35
N TYR A 11 1.58 -16.09 -0.18
CA TYR A 11 2.45 -16.89 0.70
C TYR A 11 1.89 -18.28 1.05
N TYR A 12 0.58 -18.38 1.32
CA TYR A 12 -0.08 -19.66 1.61
C TYR A 12 -0.28 -20.51 0.35
N ARG A 13 -0.56 -19.88 -0.79
CA ARG A 13 -0.70 -20.56 -2.09
C ARG A 13 0.60 -21.27 -2.49
N GLU A 14 1.75 -20.62 -2.32
CA GLU A 14 3.07 -21.24 -2.60
C GLU A 14 3.35 -22.48 -1.74
N ARG A 15 2.71 -22.59 -0.57
CA ARG A 15 2.87 -23.72 0.35
C ARG A 15 1.79 -24.79 0.19
N GLY A 16 0.92 -24.65 -0.81
CA GLY A 16 -0.20 -25.57 -1.03
C GLY A 16 -1.27 -25.51 0.07
N VAL A 17 -1.29 -24.44 0.88
CA VAL A 17 -2.28 -24.27 1.95
C VAL A 17 -3.47 -23.48 1.40
N SER A 18 -4.64 -24.12 1.35
CA SER A 18 -5.87 -23.45 0.96
C SER A 18 -6.35 -22.52 2.07
N VAL A 19 -6.52 -21.23 1.77
CA VAL A 19 -7.08 -20.23 2.68
C VAL A 19 -8.41 -19.69 2.13
N ARG A 20 -9.39 -19.49 3.01
CA ARG A 20 -10.64 -18.79 2.68
C ARG A 20 -10.52 -17.35 3.15
N MET A 21 -10.75 -16.41 2.25
CA MET A 21 -10.70 -14.98 2.55
C MET A 21 -12.11 -14.44 2.75
N ILE A 22 -12.29 -13.66 3.81
CA ILE A 22 -13.50 -12.86 4.06
C ILE A 22 -13.03 -11.41 3.99
N ASN A 23 -13.43 -10.70 2.94
CA ASN A 23 -13.10 -9.28 2.77
C ASN A 23 -14.26 -8.43 3.30
N PRO A 24 -14.09 -7.67 4.41
CA PRO A 24 -15.13 -6.79 4.96
C PRO A 24 -15.69 -5.78 3.95
N LEU A 25 -14.89 -5.36 2.96
CA LEU A 25 -15.34 -4.48 1.87
C LEU A 25 -16.52 -5.07 1.09
N ASN A 26 -16.57 -6.40 0.93
CA ASN A 26 -17.67 -7.09 0.24
C ASN A 26 -18.98 -7.06 1.05
N TYR A 27 -18.92 -6.64 2.31
CA TYR A 27 -20.05 -6.53 3.23
C TYR A 27 -20.36 -5.08 3.61
N GLY A 28 -19.83 -4.11 2.86
CA GLY A 28 -20.07 -2.68 3.09
C GLY A 28 -19.28 -2.07 4.25
N ILE A 29 -18.28 -2.79 4.76
CA ILE A 29 -17.39 -2.28 5.82
C ILE A 29 -16.10 -1.78 5.15
N ASP A 30 -16.01 -0.46 4.96
CA ASP A 30 -14.80 0.21 4.49
C ASP A 30 -13.92 0.61 5.67
N LEU A 31 -12.86 -0.17 5.89
CA LEU A 31 -11.85 0.13 6.89
C LEU A 31 -10.87 1.12 6.27
N TYR A 32 -10.93 2.38 6.71
CA TYR A 32 -9.87 3.34 6.43
C TYR A 32 -8.53 2.78 6.93
N GLY A 33 -7.61 2.56 6.00
CA GLY A 33 -6.31 1.95 6.25
C GLY A 33 -5.28 2.93 6.83
N ASP A 34 -4.05 2.83 6.35
CA ASP A 34 -2.91 3.63 6.82
C ASP A 34 -3.16 5.14 6.66
N MET A 35 -3.02 5.89 7.76
CA MET A 35 -3.20 7.34 7.80
C MET A 35 -1.91 8.03 8.26
N LEU A 36 -1.59 9.14 7.63
CA LEU A 36 -0.52 10.05 8.06
C LEU A 36 -1.09 11.09 9.02
N PHE A 37 -0.46 11.23 10.18
CA PHE A 37 -0.80 12.24 11.18
C PHE A 37 0.44 13.05 11.56
N THR A 38 0.22 14.25 12.10
CA THR A 38 1.26 15.14 12.61
C THR A 38 0.82 15.70 13.96
N SER A 39 1.74 16.25 14.74
CA SER A 39 1.39 16.89 16.01
C SER A 39 0.60 18.20 15.79
N GLU A 40 -0.22 18.55 16.78
CA GLU A 40 -0.95 19.82 16.79
C GLU A 40 0.02 21.02 16.82
N ASP A 41 1.12 20.90 17.57
CA ASP A 41 2.16 21.92 17.63
C ASP A 41 2.73 22.27 16.24
N ILE A 42 3.00 21.27 15.39
CA ILE A 42 3.47 21.51 14.02
C ILE A 42 2.39 22.25 13.20
N MET A 43 1.11 21.91 13.39
CA MET A 43 0.03 22.59 12.67
C MET A 43 -0.18 24.03 13.13
N GLN A 44 0.09 24.34 14.40
CA GLN A 44 -0.04 25.69 14.94
C GLN A 44 1.18 26.56 14.65
N THR A 45 2.40 26.01 14.77
CA THR A 45 3.65 26.76 14.65
C THR A 45 4.21 26.78 13.23
N GLN A 46 4.03 25.70 12.46
CA GLN A 46 4.66 25.51 11.15
C GLN A 46 3.71 24.82 10.14
N PRO A 47 2.49 25.36 9.90
CA PRO A 47 1.51 24.71 9.03
C PRO A 47 2.01 24.48 7.59
N GLU A 48 2.84 25.40 7.07
CA GLU A 48 3.42 25.27 5.73
C GLU A 48 4.32 24.03 5.57
N LEU A 49 4.98 23.59 6.64
CA LEU A 49 5.76 22.36 6.62
C LEU A 49 4.84 21.15 6.40
N ALA A 50 3.76 21.05 7.15
CA ALA A 50 2.78 19.98 7.01
C ALA A 50 2.12 19.98 5.63
N LEU A 51 1.75 21.17 5.11
CA LEU A 51 1.15 21.31 3.78
C LEU A 51 2.12 20.94 2.65
N ARG A 52 3.40 21.31 2.78
CA ARG A 52 4.44 20.90 1.83
C ARG A 52 4.68 19.39 1.87
N PHE A 53 4.76 18.80 3.06
CA PHE A 53 4.89 17.36 3.22
C PHE A 53 3.71 16.62 2.59
N ARG A 54 2.47 17.03 2.87
CA ARG A 54 1.27 16.46 2.26
C ARG A 54 1.33 16.52 0.73
N ARG A 55 1.70 17.67 0.15
CA ARG A 55 1.85 17.82 -1.31
C ARG A 55 2.93 16.89 -1.88
N ALA A 56 4.07 16.77 -1.21
CA ALA A 56 5.15 15.88 -1.63
C ALA A 56 4.73 14.40 -1.54
N ALA A 57 4.07 14.00 -0.45
CA ALA A 57 3.57 12.64 -0.26
C ALA A 57 2.55 12.26 -1.33
N LEU A 58 1.58 13.13 -1.63
CA LEU A 58 0.60 12.88 -2.70
C LEU A 58 1.26 12.73 -4.08
N LYS A 59 2.24 13.58 -4.39
CA LYS A 59 3.00 13.47 -5.65
C LYS A 59 3.80 12.17 -5.71
N GLY A 60 4.45 11.77 -4.62
CA GLY A 60 5.19 10.51 -4.54
C GLY A 60 4.28 9.30 -4.72
N TRP A 61 3.10 9.32 -4.08
CA TRP A 61 2.09 8.26 -4.24
C TRP A 61 1.56 8.17 -5.68
N GLN A 62 1.23 9.30 -6.29
CA GLN A 62 0.80 9.33 -7.68
C GLN A 62 1.88 8.74 -8.60
N TYR A 63 3.13 9.17 -8.43
CA TYR A 63 4.25 8.65 -9.22
C TYR A 63 4.43 7.14 -9.04
N ALA A 64 4.34 6.62 -7.82
CA ALA A 64 4.48 5.20 -7.54
C ALA A 64 3.37 4.35 -8.15
N LEU A 65 2.13 4.88 -8.21
CA LEU A 65 1.01 4.20 -8.86
C LEU A 65 1.13 4.23 -10.39
N GLU A 66 1.74 5.26 -10.95
CA GLU A 66 1.99 5.40 -12.40
C GLU A 66 3.22 4.59 -12.85
N ASN A 67 4.22 4.38 -11.98
CA ASN A 67 5.50 3.74 -12.28
C ASN A 67 5.83 2.58 -11.29
N PRO A 68 4.99 1.54 -11.20
CA PRO A 68 5.11 0.53 -10.17
C PRO A 68 6.37 -0.33 -10.28
N GLU A 69 6.83 -0.67 -11.49
CA GLU A 69 8.03 -1.50 -11.72
C GLU A 69 9.30 -0.79 -11.21
N GLU A 70 9.50 0.47 -11.63
CA GLU A 70 10.64 1.29 -11.20
C GLU A 70 10.66 1.46 -9.67
N VAL A 71 9.51 1.76 -9.07
CA VAL A 71 9.43 1.97 -7.61
C VAL A 71 9.67 0.67 -6.84
N VAL A 72 9.22 -0.47 -7.37
CA VAL A 72 9.52 -1.79 -6.82
C VAL A 72 11.03 -2.05 -6.83
N ASP A 73 11.68 -1.90 -7.98
CA ASP A 73 13.11 -2.13 -8.12
C ASP A 73 13.92 -1.20 -7.21
N TRP A 74 13.60 0.09 -7.22
CA TRP A 74 14.23 1.09 -6.34
C TRP A 74 14.06 0.73 -4.86
N THR A 75 12.88 0.25 -4.46
CA THR A 75 12.60 -0.12 -3.07
C THR A 75 13.41 -1.34 -2.64
N ILE A 76 13.56 -2.34 -3.52
CA ILE A 76 14.37 -3.54 -3.27
C ILE A 76 15.84 -3.15 -3.15
N GLU A 77 16.37 -2.40 -4.10
CA GLU A 77 17.79 -2.01 -4.14
C GLU A 77 18.16 -1.15 -2.93
N ARG A 78 17.33 -0.17 -2.59
CA ARG A 78 17.67 0.83 -1.58
C ARG A 78 17.41 0.37 -0.15
N TYR A 79 16.36 -0.43 0.09
CA TYR A 79 15.94 -0.82 1.44
C TYR A 79 16.08 -2.32 1.71
N GLY A 80 16.56 -3.10 0.74
CA GLY A 80 16.79 -4.54 0.90
C GLY A 80 15.50 -5.32 1.19
N SER A 81 14.37 -4.86 0.66
CA SER A 81 13.06 -5.44 0.99
C SER A 81 12.93 -6.86 0.43
N LYS A 82 12.94 -7.85 1.33
CA LYS A 82 12.78 -9.28 0.99
C LYS A 82 11.33 -9.70 0.74
N ARG A 83 10.37 -8.79 0.93
CA ARG A 83 8.92 -9.05 0.77
C ARG A 83 8.40 -8.71 -0.63
N VAL A 84 9.25 -8.19 -1.52
CA VAL A 84 8.83 -7.81 -2.86
C VAL A 84 8.89 -9.02 -3.77
N VAL A 85 7.80 -9.77 -3.73
CA VAL A 85 7.53 -10.91 -4.60
C VAL A 85 7.20 -10.37 -6.01
N PRO A 86 7.49 -11.10 -7.10
CA PRO A 86 7.08 -10.76 -8.47
C PRO A 86 5.58 -10.40 -8.65
N HIS A 87 4.75 -10.67 -7.65
CA HIS A 87 3.31 -10.43 -7.64
C HIS A 87 2.90 -8.93 -7.56
N PHE A 88 3.79 -8.02 -7.13
CA PHE A 88 3.46 -6.58 -7.06
C PHE A 88 3.10 -5.99 -8.44
N CYS A 89 3.49 -6.67 -9.52
CA CYS A 89 3.13 -6.36 -10.90
C CYS A 89 1.74 -6.91 -11.34
N MET A 90 0.81 -7.15 -10.41
CA MET A 90 -0.58 -7.34 -10.80
C MET A 90 -1.23 -5.97 -11.02
N ARG A 91 -1.31 -5.57 -12.30
CA ARG A 91 -2.26 -4.57 -12.78
C ARG A 91 -3.61 -4.77 -12.07
N PRO A 92 -4.35 -3.71 -11.71
CA PRO A 92 -5.70 -3.87 -11.20
C PRO A 92 -6.46 -4.70 -12.23
N ALA A 93 -6.93 -5.88 -11.80
CA ALA A 93 -7.82 -6.70 -12.61
C ALA A 93 -8.97 -5.76 -13.00
N ARG A 94 -9.11 -5.49 -14.30
CA ARG A 94 -10.30 -4.79 -14.79
C ARG A 94 -11.50 -5.58 -14.26
N PRO A 95 -12.51 -4.92 -13.69
CA PRO A 95 -13.74 -5.62 -13.36
C PRO A 95 -14.27 -6.18 -14.68
N GLU A 96 -14.30 -7.51 -14.79
CA GLU A 96 -15.03 -8.19 -15.85
C GLU A 96 -16.50 -7.72 -15.73
N ARG A 97 -17.00 -7.14 -16.82
CA ARG A 97 -18.42 -6.88 -17.01
C ARG A 97 -19.13 -8.17 -17.40
#